data_AF-A0A6A4DGU3-F1
#
_entry.id   AF-A0A6A4DGU3-F1
#
_cell.length_a   1.000
_cell.length_b   1.000
_cell.length_c   1.000
_cell.angle_alpha   90.00
_cell.angle_beta   90.00
_cell.angle_gamma   90.00
#
_symmetry.space_group_name_H-M   'P 1'
#
loop_
_entity.id
_entity.type
_entity.pdbx_description
1 polymer ?
#
loop_
_entity_poly.entity_id
_entity_poly.type
_entity_poly.pdbx_seq_one_letter_code
_entity_poly.pdbx_strand_id
1 'polypeptide(L)'
;CTTELSIDAYVDPTNAIPDATSADYLECFREVLNSAHDDVSSIGSSFQQHKGDTFRLEIAVNIQVIRKSRVMVYTFDLAPISVERIDVLEAKVKDLHEEVEALRLDALEVGKDNNYVMRELLKDVSSLREELESRGVMISALRDEVKALRTQQETLPSVQAQATTQIGELIRWEKQGPLRDFNLNGVDGIIRVVQPGLYQAIVMVNYQTTNHNMTIRLMKGAECVQTAYGGYGNGGYNCTTLSCVVHLGTADQLSTQCNANLIDTSCLVLTRLGKSGSSN
;
A
#
# COMPACT_ATOMS: atom_id res chain seq x y z
N CYS A 1 77.14 19.50 20.46
CA CYS A 1 78.40 18.96 21.02
C CYS A 1 78.05 17.97 22.12
N THR A 2 78.02 16.68 21.81
CA THR A 2 77.86 15.62 22.81
C THR A 2 79.26 15.29 23.34
N THR A 3 79.56 15.76 24.54
CA THR A 3 80.72 15.28 25.30
C THR A 3 80.49 13.81 25.64
N GLU A 4 81.43 12.94 25.29
CA GLU A 4 81.40 11.53 25.69
C GLU A 4 81.27 11.45 27.23
N LEU A 5 80.25 10.74 27.70
CA LEU A 5 80.05 10.49 29.13
C LEU A 5 81.17 9.58 29.62
N SER A 6 81.85 9.98 30.70
CA SER A 6 82.82 9.12 31.38
C SER A 6 82.11 7.89 31.96
N ILE A 7 82.80 6.73 32.00
CA ILE A 7 82.23 5.47 32.48
C ILE A 7 81.66 5.57 33.90
N ASP A 8 82.31 6.35 34.76
CA ASP A 8 81.88 6.61 36.15
C ASP A 8 80.56 7.40 36.25
N ALA A 9 80.09 8.00 35.16
CA ALA A 9 78.83 8.72 35.13
C ALA A 9 77.61 7.79 34.98
N TYR A 10 77.81 6.54 34.56
CA TYR A 10 76.73 5.57 34.31
C TYR A 10 77.04 4.13 34.74
N VAL A 11 78.22 3.87 35.32
CA VAL A 11 78.61 2.56 35.88
C VAL A 11 78.94 2.71 37.37
N ASP A 12 78.21 2.00 38.22
CA ASP A 12 78.51 1.89 39.65
C ASP A 12 79.71 0.96 39.89
N PRO A 13 80.67 1.28 40.78
CA PRO A 13 81.82 0.41 41.10
C PRO A 13 81.44 -1.02 41.51
N THR A 14 80.26 -1.21 42.11
CA THR A 14 79.72 -2.54 42.48
C THR A 14 79.25 -3.36 41.28
N ASN A 15 79.01 -2.70 40.14
CA ASN A 15 78.54 -3.28 38.89
C ASN A 15 79.57 -3.22 37.75
N ALA A 16 80.77 -2.72 38.02
CA ALA A 16 81.86 -2.70 37.05
C ALA A 16 82.20 -4.13 36.56
N ILE A 17 82.33 -4.26 35.24
CA ILE A 17 82.77 -5.48 34.57
C ILE A 17 84.28 -5.31 34.34
N PRO A 18 85.14 -6.21 34.86
CA PRO A 18 86.57 -6.13 34.65
C PRO A 18 86.89 -6.08 33.14
N ASP A 19 87.79 -5.17 32.76
CA ASP A 19 88.27 -4.95 31.38
C ASP A 19 87.22 -4.47 30.36
N ALA A 20 86.00 -4.11 30.79
CA ALA A 20 84.97 -3.59 29.89
C ALA A 20 85.18 -2.10 29.56
N THR A 21 85.06 -1.77 28.27
CA THR A 21 85.10 -0.40 27.74
C THR A 21 83.72 0.23 27.69
N SER A 22 83.66 1.56 27.53
CA SER A 22 82.39 2.28 27.31
C SER A 22 81.58 1.74 26.12
N ALA A 23 82.27 1.25 25.08
CA ALA A 23 81.62 0.65 23.90
C ALA A 23 80.94 -0.68 24.26
N ASP A 24 81.54 -1.49 25.12
CA ASP A 24 80.98 -2.78 25.55
C ASP A 24 79.68 -2.60 26.33
N TYR A 25 79.63 -1.59 27.21
CA TYR A 25 78.40 -1.21 27.92
C TYR A 25 77.30 -0.71 26.97
N LEU A 26 77.68 0.04 25.94
CA LEU A 26 76.74 0.59 24.96
C LEU A 26 76.17 -0.50 24.04
N GLU A 27 76.98 -1.49 23.64
CA GLU A 27 76.49 -2.67 22.92
C GLU A 27 75.53 -3.50 23.78
N CYS A 28 75.85 -3.76 25.06
CA CYS A 28 74.93 -4.45 25.96
C CYS A 28 73.59 -3.72 26.09
N PHE A 29 73.61 -2.38 26.22
CA PHE A 29 72.39 -1.59 26.26
C PHE A 29 71.59 -1.66 24.96
N ARG A 30 72.27 -1.62 23.81
CA ARG A 30 71.63 -1.71 22.49
C ARG A 30 71.01 -3.08 22.25
N GLU A 31 71.71 -4.16 22.61
CA GLU A 31 71.22 -5.53 22.50
C GLU A 31 69.94 -5.74 23.33
N VAL A 32 69.87 -5.14 24.52
CA VAL A 32 68.69 -5.16 25.38
C VAL A 32 67.54 -4.35 24.78
N LEU A 33 67.79 -3.13 24.29
CA LEU A 33 66.73 -2.32 23.66
C LEU A 33 66.16 -3.00 22.41
N ASN A 34 67.00 -3.68 21.63
CA ASN A 34 66.58 -4.37 20.42
C ASN A 34 65.85 -5.69 20.73
N SER A 35 66.17 -6.36 21.84
CA SER A 35 65.45 -7.58 22.28
C SER A 35 64.14 -7.29 23.03
N ALA A 36 63.93 -6.05 23.48
CA ALA A 36 62.68 -5.59 24.10
C ALA A 36 61.45 -5.69 23.18
N HIS A 37 61.64 -5.93 21.88
CA HIS A 37 60.58 -6.03 20.88
C HIS A 37 59.63 -7.22 21.14
N ASP A 38 60.09 -8.25 21.86
CA ASP A 38 59.35 -9.49 22.11
C ASP A 38 58.59 -9.50 23.46
N ASP A 39 59.06 -8.77 24.48
CA ASP A 39 58.35 -8.62 25.78
C ASP A 39 58.79 -7.34 26.52
N VAL A 40 58.11 -6.23 26.22
CA VAL A 40 58.36 -4.90 26.79
C VAL A 40 58.21 -4.88 28.33
N SER A 41 57.46 -5.82 28.90
CA SER A 41 57.21 -5.91 30.34
C SER A 41 58.42 -6.46 31.14
N SER A 42 59.42 -7.02 30.46
CA SER A 42 60.61 -7.60 31.07
C SER A 42 61.69 -6.59 31.47
N ILE A 43 61.60 -5.35 30.97
CA ILE A 43 62.52 -4.26 31.30
C ILE A 43 61.90 -3.44 32.44
N GLY A 44 62.51 -3.50 33.62
CA GLY A 44 62.09 -2.69 34.76
C GLY A 44 62.34 -1.22 34.48
N SER A 45 61.34 -0.49 33.98
CA SER A 45 61.44 0.95 33.77
C SER A 45 60.60 1.72 34.79
N SER A 46 61.12 2.85 35.25
CA SER A 46 60.37 3.77 36.09
C SER A 46 60.53 5.19 35.57
N PHE A 47 59.42 5.92 35.52
CA PHE A 47 59.40 7.31 35.08
C PHE A 47 58.81 8.15 36.21
N GLN A 48 59.61 9.07 36.73
CA GLN A 48 59.22 9.87 37.90
C GLN A 48 59.69 11.31 37.76
N GLN A 49 58.92 12.21 38.34
CA GLN A 49 59.36 13.59 38.49
C GLN A 49 60.47 13.62 39.55
N HIS A 50 61.66 14.10 39.17
CA HIS A 50 62.82 14.02 40.05
C HIS A 50 63.02 15.33 40.83
N LYS A 51 63.33 16.44 40.15
CA LYS A 51 63.54 17.76 40.76
C LYS A 51 63.02 18.87 39.84
N GLY A 52 62.08 19.69 40.34
CA GLY A 52 61.44 20.74 39.55
C GLY A 52 60.73 20.17 38.30
N ASP A 53 60.97 20.77 37.13
CA ASP A 53 60.45 20.34 35.83
C ASP A 53 61.29 19.24 35.14
N THR A 54 62.28 18.68 35.84
CA THR A 54 63.12 17.61 35.29
C THR A 54 62.51 16.26 35.61
N PHE A 55 62.23 15.49 34.56
CA PHE A 55 61.76 14.12 34.69
C PHE A 55 62.94 13.16 34.61
N ARG A 56 62.88 12.07 35.37
CA ARG A 56 63.89 11.03 35.34
C ARG A 56 63.26 9.74 34.82
N LEU A 57 63.94 9.17 33.84
CA LEU A 57 63.67 7.84 33.35
C LEU A 57 64.78 6.92 33.87
N GLU A 58 64.41 5.89 34.61
CA GLU A 58 65.31 4.82 35.04
C GLU A 58 64.95 3.53 34.30
N ILE A 59 65.97 2.85 33.79
CA ILE A 59 65.82 1.59 33.08
C ILE A 59 66.76 0.58 33.74
N ALA A 60 66.19 -0.44 34.38
CA ALA A 60 66.91 -1.55 34.97
C ALA A 60 66.92 -2.75 34.01
N VAL A 61 68.11 -3.24 33.74
CA VAL A 61 68.39 -4.29 32.76
C VAL A 61 69.10 -5.45 33.44
N ASN A 62 68.51 -6.65 33.33
CA ASN A 62 69.16 -7.87 33.79
C ASN A 62 70.14 -8.36 32.74
N ILE A 63 71.41 -8.53 33.10
CA ILE A 63 72.46 -9.09 32.25
C ILE A 63 73.10 -10.31 32.91
N GLN A 64 73.59 -11.27 32.11
CA GLN A 64 74.29 -12.44 32.61
C GLN A 64 75.76 -12.40 32.19
N VAL A 65 76.66 -12.22 33.15
CA VAL A 65 78.10 -12.11 32.93
C VAL A 65 78.80 -13.21 33.72
N ILE A 66 79.60 -14.05 33.03
CA ILE A 66 80.35 -15.17 33.63
C ILE A 66 79.44 -16.04 34.53
N ARG A 67 78.28 -16.45 33.98
CA ARG A 67 77.25 -17.28 34.65
C ARG A 67 76.61 -16.68 35.92
N LYS A 68 76.85 -15.41 36.26
CA LYS A 68 76.14 -14.69 37.32
C LYS A 68 75.17 -13.67 36.73
N SER A 69 73.95 -13.61 37.27
CA SER A 69 72.97 -12.57 36.93
C SER A 69 73.34 -11.27 37.66
N ARG A 70 73.32 -10.15 36.94
CA ARG A 70 73.55 -8.78 37.44
C ARG A 70 72.45 -7.87 36.91
N VAL A 71 72.11 -6.82 37.66
CA VAL A 71 71.18 -5.78 37.21
C VAL A 71 71.96 -4.50 36.98
N MET A 72 71.93 -4.00 35.74
CA MET A 72 72.49 -2.71 35.39
C MET A 72 71.36 -1.67 35.32
N VAL A 73 71.50 -0.57 36.05
CA VAL A 73 70.51 0.52 36.07
C VAL A 73 71.07 1.70 35.31
N TYR A 74 70.34 2.11 34.27
CA TYR A 74 70.62 3.31 33.49
C TYR A 74 69.68 4.42 33.94
N THR A 75 70.22 5.57 34.30
CA THR A 75 69.46 6.73 34.75
C THR A 75 69.60 7.86 33.75
N PHE A 76 68.47 8.36 33.25
CA PHE A 76 68.40 9.47 32.30
C PHE A 76 67.62 10.62 32.92
N ASP A 77 68.31 11.74 33.15
CA ASP A 77 67.66 13.00 33.49
C ASP A 77 67.20 13.70 32.19
N LEU A 78 65.89 13.75 31.98
CA LEU A 78 65.29 14.33 30.79
C LEU A 78 65.15 15.84 30.93
N ALA A 79 65.76 16.57 29.99
CA ALA A 79 65.54 18.00 29.87
C ALA A 79 64.13 18.27 29.31
N PRO A 80 63.33 19.18 29.90
CA PRO A 80 62.06 19.59 29.33
C PRO A 80 62.30 20.22 27.95
N ILE A 81 61.61 19.73 26.93
CA ILE A 81 61.61 20.34 25.60
C ILE A 81 60.38 21.25 25.54
N SER A 82 60.60 22.55 25.30
CA SER A 82 59.51 23.48 25.04
C SER A 82 59.04 23.26 23.60
N VAL A 83 57.85 22.69 23.42
CA VAL A 83 57.17 22.72 22.12
C VAL A 83 56.53 24.09 21.99
N GLU A 84 56.82 24.81 20.90
CA GLU A 84 56.22 26.12 20.72
C GLU A 84 54.70 25.96 20.57
N ARG A 85 53.96 26.81 21.27
CA ARG A 85 52.48 26.80 21.20
C ARG A 85 51.97 27.01 19.76
N ILE A 86 52.81 27.60 18.91
CA ILE A 86 52.58 27.82 17.48
C ILE A 86 52.54 26.49 16.73
N ASP A 87 53.49 25.57 16.94
CA ASP A 87 53.55 24.27 16.26
C ASP A 87 52.31 23.42 16.54
N VAL A 88 51.84 23.41 17.80
CA VAL A 88 50.63 22.69 18.22
C VAL A 88 49.38 23.29 17.56
N LEU A 89 49.33 24.61 17.42
CA LEU A 89 48.21 25.28 16.77
C LEU A 89 48.23 25.05 15.26
N GLU A 90 49.41 25.06 14.63
CA GLU A 90 49.57 24.77 13.20
C GLU A 90 49.09 23.35 12.88
N ALA A 91 49.50 22.35 13.66
CA ALA A 91 49.02 20.98 13.51
C ALA A 91 47.48 20.90 13.62
N LYS A 92 46.89 21.52 14.65
CA LYS A 92 45.42 21.52 14.83
C LYS A 92 44.68 22.23 13.69
N VAL A 93 45.22 23.35 13.20
CA VAL A 93 44.62 24.07 12.07
C VAL A 93 44.67 23.22 10.81
N LYS A 94 45.77 22.51 10.60
CA LYS A 94 45.91 21.58 9.47
C LYS A 94 44.91 20.43 9.56
N ASP A 95 44.81 19.76 10.72
CA ASP A 95 43.85 18.67 10.93
C ASP A 95 42.41 19.13 10.70
N LEU A 96 42.04 20.31 11.24
CA LEU A 96 40.71 20.90 11.00
C LEU A 96 40.48 21.27 9.54
N HIS A 97 41.50 21.74 8.84
CA HIS A 97 41.39 22.05 7.42
C HIS A 97 41.12 20.80 6.59
N GLU A 98 41.84 19.71 6.87
CA GLU A 98 41.64 18.42 6.21
C GLU A 98 40.23 17.86 6.48
N GLU A 99 39.74 17.95 7.72
CA GLU A 99 38.38 17.52 8.07
C GLU A 99 37.30 18.35 7.36
N VAL A 100 37.47 19.68 7.28
CA VAL A 100 36.51 20.56 6.57
C VAL A 100 36.47 20.24 5.08
N GLU A 101 37.61 19.97 4.45
CA GLU A 101 37.64 19.58 3.04
C GLU A 101 37.00 18.21 2.78
N ALA A 102 37.20 17.24 3.68
CA ALA A 102 36.51 15.96 3.61
C ALA A 102 34.99 16.12 3.69
N LEU A 103 34.50 16.91 4.66
CA LEU A 103 33.06 17.17 4.80
C LEU A 103 32.47 17.91 3.58
N ARG A 104 33.25 18.78 2.92
CA ARG A 104 32.83 19.45 1.69
C ARG A 104 32.68 18.48 0.52
N LEU A 105 33.59 17.51 0.39
CA LEU A 105 33.52 16.46 -0.61
C LEU A 105 32.30 15.57 -0.40
N ASP A 106 32.08 15.11 0.83
CA ASP A 106 30.91 14.30 1.20
C ASP A 106 29.60 15.04 0.91
N ALA A 107 29.52 16.32 1.29
CA ALA A 107 28.34 17.14 1.01
C ALA A 107 28.07 17.31 -0.50
N LEU A 108 29.13 17.37 -1.32
CA LEU A 108 29.00 17.45 -2.78
C LEU A 108 28.49 16.13 -3.37
N GLU A 109 28.96 14.99 -2.85
CA GLU A 109 28.50 13.66 -3.28
C GLU A 109 27.05 13.42 -2.91
N VAL A 110 26.67 13.65 -1.65
CA VAL A 110 25.27 13.60 -1.19
C VAL A 110 24.40 14.58 -2.00
N GLY A 111 24.93 15.76 -2.33
CA GLY A 111 24.24 16.74 -3.18
C GLY A 111 23.96 16.22 -4.59
N LYS A 112 24.88 15.44 -5.18
CA LYS A 112 24.69 14.81 -6.50
C LYS A 112 23.65 13.71 -6.45
N ASP A 113 23.73 12.83 -5.45
CA ASP A 113 22.77 11.74 -5.27
C ASP A 113 21.35 12.27 -5.06
N ASN A 114 21.21 13.29 -4.21
CA ASN A 114 19.92 13.96 -4.01
C ASN A 114 19.40 14.60 -5.30
N ASN A 115 20.26 15.20 -6.12
CA ASN A 115 19.84 15.77 -7.41
C ASN A 115 19.37 14.68 -8.38
N TYR A 116 20.06 13.54 -8.42
CA TYR A 116 19.68 12.39 -9.22
C TYR A 116 18.31 11.85 -8.80
N VAL A 117 18.13 11.57 -7.50
CA VAL A 117 16.86 11.09 -6.94
C VAL A 117 15.73 12.08 -7.22
N MET A 118 15.95 13.38 -7.02
CA MET A 118 14.95 14.41 -7.30
C MET A 118 14.53 14.42 -8.76
N ARG A 119 15.46 14.19 -9.69
CA ARG A 119 15.17 14.17 -11.13
C ARG A 119 14.33 12.96 -11.54
N GLU A 120 14.64 11.78 -11.02
CA GLU A 120 13.81 10.59 -11.23
C GLU A 120 12.41 10.78 -10.63
N LEU A 121 12.33 11.34 -9.41
CA LEU A 121 11.04 11.60 -8.77
C LEU A 121 10.18 12.60 -9.58
N LEU A 122 10.78 13.65 -10.14
CA LEU A 122 10.09 14.62 -10.99
C LEU A 122 9.55 13.98 -12.28
N LYS A 123 10.29 13.03 -12.85
CA LYS A 123 9.87 12.26 -14.03
C LYS A 123 8.68 11.37 -13.70
N ASP A 124 8.73 10.65 -12.58
CA ASP A 124 7.62 9.79 -12.13
C ASP A 124 6.36 10.60 -11.83
N VAL A 125 6.49 11.74 -11.15
CA VAL A 125 5.36 12.65 -10.88
C VAL A 125 4.75 13.17 -12.18
N SER A 126 5.57 13.49 -13.18
CA SER A 126 5.09 13.94 -14.49
C SER A 126 4.30 12.83 -15.20
N SER A 127 4.82 11.60 -15.20
CA SER A 127 4.14 10.44 -15.78
C SER A 127 2.81 10.14 -15.09
N LEU A 128 2.78 10.16 -13.75
CA LEU A 128 1.56 9.93 -12.97
C LEU A 128 0.51 11.00 -13.22
N ARG A 129 0.93 12.26 -13.39
CA ARG A 129 0.03 13.36 -13.73
C ARG A 129 -0.66 13.13 -15.08
N GLU A 130 0.09 12.72 -16.10
CA GLU A 130 -0.47 12.42 -17.43
C GLU A 130 -1.48 11.24 -17.37
N GLU A 131 -1.15 10.19 -16.63
CA GLU A 131 -2.05 9.05 -16.45
C GLU A 131 -3.34 9.45 -15.73
N LEU A 132 -3.25 10.32 -14.70
CA LEU A 132 -4.41 10.79 -13.95
C LEU A 132 -5.36 11.61 -14.83
N GLU A 133 -4.83 12.49 -15.67
CA GLU A 133 -5.63 13.27 -16.63
C GLU A 133 -6.34 12.33 -17.64
N SER A 134 -5.62 11.33 -18.18
CA SER A 134 -6.21 10.34 -19.08
C SER A 134 -7.34 9.55 -18.40
N ARG A 135 -7.16 9.14 -17.14
CA ARG A 135 -8.19 8.46 -16.36
C ARG A 135 -9.38 9.39 -16.08
N GLY A 136 -9.14 10.68 -15.85
CA GLY A 136 -10.18 11.69 -15.67
C GLY A 136 -11.13 11.77 -16.88
N VAL A 137 -10.57 11.77 -18.09
CA VAL A 137 -11.36 11.74 -19.35
C VAL A 137 -12.21 10.47 -19.43
N MET A 138 -11.64 9.30 -19.16
CA MET A 138 -12.40 8.03 -19.19
C MET A 138 -13.54 8.00 -18.16
N ILE A 139 -13.29 8.49 -16.94
CA ILE A 139 -14.32 8.58 -15.88
C ILE A 139 -15.46 9.50 -16.33
N SER A 140 -15.15 10.62 -17.00
CA SER A 140 -16.18 11.53 -17.51
C SER A 140 -17.05 10.86 -18.59
N ALA A 141 -16.44 10.15 -19.54
CA ALA A 141 -17.16 9.43 -20.59
C ALA A 141 -18.06 8.32 -20.02
N LEU A 142 -17.54 7.51 -19.10
CA LEU A 142 -18.33 6.48 -18.42
C LEU A 142 -19.49 7.06 -17.62
N ARG A 143 -19.30 8.22 -16.98
CA ARG A 143 -20.38 8.90 -16.26
C ARG A 143 -21.50 9.32 -17.22
N ASP A 144 -21.17 9.82 -18.40
CA ASP A 144 -22.15 10.20 -19.42
C ASP A 144 -22.89 8.99 -19.99
N GLU A 145 -22.20 7.87 -20.24
CA GLU A 145 -22.82 6.62 -20.66
C GLU A 145 -23.78 6.07 -19.60
N VAL A 146 -23.38 6.05 -18.32
CA VAL A 146 -24.25 5.62 -17.22
C VAL A 146 -25.47 6.52 -17.11
N LYS A 147 -25.32 7.83 -17.32
CA LYS A 147 -26.43 8.77 -17.34
C LYS A 147 -27.38 8.48 -18.50
N ALA A 148 -26.85 8.23 -19.70
CA ALA A 148 -27.65 7.86 -20.86
C ALA A 148 -28.44 6.56 -20.62
N LEU A 149 -27.79 5.53 -20.09
CA LEU A 149 -28.44 4.25 -19.76
C LEU A 149 -29.53 4.42 -18.70
N ARG A 150 -29.31 5.22 -17.66
CA ARG A 150 -30.36 5.52 -16.66
C ARG A 150 -31.56 6.24 -17.28
N THR A 151 -31.32 7.24 -18.13
CA THR A 151 -32.43 7.91 -18.83
C THR A 151 -33.18 6.95 -19.76
N GLN A 152 -32.49 5.98 -20.37
CA GLN A 152 -33.12 4.93 -21.16
C GLN A 152 -33.95 3.97 -20.30
N GLN A 153 -33.48 3.62 -19.10
CA GLN A 153 -34.22 2.75 -18.18
C GLN A 153 -35.46 3.44 -17.60
N GLU A 154 -35.35 4.71 -17.18
CA GLU A 154 -36.47 5.50 -16.65
C GLU A 154 -37.55 5.79 -17.71
N THR A 155 -37.23 5.63 -18.99
CA THR A 155 -38.17 5.82 -20.10
C THR A 155 -38.84 4.54 -20.58
N LEU A 156 -38.56 3.36 -19.99
CA LEU A 156 -39.29 2.13 -20.31
C LEU A 156 -40.77 2.29 -19.92
N PRO A 157 -41.70 2.28 -20.88
CA PRO A 157 -43.12 2.45 -20.58
C PRO A 157 -43.59 1.24 -19.77
N SER A 158 -44.01 1.47 -18.54
CA SER A 158 -44.79 0.50 -17.77
C SER A 158 -46.24 0.96 -17.71
N VAL A 159 -47.14 0.04 -17.97
CA VAL A 159 -48.59 0.24 -17.80
C VAL A 159 -49.01 -0.49 -16.53
N GLN A 160 -49.74 0.23 -15.69
CA GLN A 160 -50.38 -0.33 -14.51
C GLN A 160 -51.90 -0.21 -14.66
N ALA A 161 -52.60 -1.30 -14.38
CA ALA A 161 -54.05 -1.33 -14.35
C ALA A 161 -54.54 -2.09 -13.12
N GLN A 162 -55.72 -1.72 -12.64
CA GLN A 162 -56.35 -2.35 -11.48
C GLN A 162 -57.75 -2.83 -11.84
N ALA A 163 -58.26 -3.83 -11.14
CA ALA A 163 -59.60 -4.34 -11.38
C ALA A 163 -60.25 -4.81 -10.08
N THR A 164 -61.49 -4.38 -9.86
CA THR A 164 -62.37 -4.86 -8.78
C THR A 164 -63.60 -5.59 -9.33
N THR A 165 -63.78 -5.62 -10.65
CA THR A 165 -64.96 -6.20 -11.31
C THR A 165 -64.59 -7.06 -12.51
N GLN A 166 -65.51 -7.95 -12.91
CA GLN A 166 -65.37 -8.80 -14.09
C GLN A 166 -66.69 -8.90 -14.87
N ILE A 167 -66.61 -9.24 -16.16
CA ILE A 167 -67.75 -9.50 -17.05
C ILE A 167 -67.70 -10.97 -17.48
N GLY A 168 -68.60 -11.79 -16.93
CA GLY A 168 -68.45 -13.23 -17.05
C GLY A 168 -67.13 -13.67 -16.41
N GLU A 169 -66.25 -14.30 -17.17
CA GLU A 169 -64.90 -14.65 -16.72
C GLU A 169 -63.87 -13.53 -16.95
N LEU A 170 -64.21 -12.44 -17.65
CA LEU A 170 -63.22 -11.47 -18.10
C LEU A 170 -62.98 -10.38 -17.07
N ILE A 171 -61.76 -10.24 -16.56
CA ILE A 171 -61.40 -9.19 -15.60
C ILE A 171 -61.44 -7.82 -16.30
N ARG A 172 -62.15 -6.86 -15.70
CA ARG A 172 -62.26 -5.50 -16.23
C ARG A 172 -61.16 -4.61 -15.65
N TRP A 173 -60.13 -4.39 -16.45
CA TRP A 173 -58.99 -3.53 -16.10
C TRP A 173 -59.32 -2.05 -16.25
N GLU A 174 -59.07 -1.28 -15.19
CA GLU A 174 -59.11 0.17 -15.15
C GLU A 174 -57.68 0.73 -15.16
N LYS A 175 -57.46 1.74 -16.00
CA LYS A 175 -56.12 2.32 -16.19
C LYS A 175 -55.67 3.12 -14.96
N GLN A 176 -54.39 3.00 -14.61
CA GLN A 176 -53.73 3.95 -13.71
C GLN A 176 -52.66 4.73 -14.48
N GLY A 177 -52.93 6.02 -14.71
CA GLY A 177 -52.00 6.92 -15.40
C GLY A 177 -52.06 6.88 -16.94
N PRO A 178 -51.07 7.50 -17.61
CA PRO A 178 -51.03 7.62 -19.05
C PRO A 178 -50.62 6.30 -19.73
N LEU A 179 -51.38 5.87 -20.73
CA LEU A 179 -51.09 4.68 -21.54
C LEU A 179 -50.45 5.11 -22.87
N ARG A 180 -49.16 4.78 -23.07
CA ARG A 180 -48.44 5.05 -24.34
C ARG A 180 -48.38 3.84 -25.26
N ASP A 181 -48.26 2.66 -24.67
CA ASP A 181 -47.96 1.42 -25.40
C ASP A 181 -49.19 0.53 -25.60
N PHE A 182 -50.29 0.84 -24.90
CA PHE A 182 -51.52 0.08 -24.92
C PHE A 182 -52.74 1.01 -24.96
N ASN A 183 -53.87 0.51 -25.47
CA ASN A 183 -55.16 1.15 -25.40
C ASN A 183 -56.09 0.27 -24.53
N LEU A 184 -56.55 0.84 -23.42
CA LEU A 184 -57.47 0.21 -22.48
C LEU A 184 -58.67 1.14 -22.29
N ASN A 185 -59.85 0.67 -22.69
CA ASN A 185 -61.09 1.44 -22.61
C ASN A 185 -61.81 1.30 -21.25
N GLY A 186 -61.41 0.33 -20.43
CA GLY A 186 -62.04 0.04 -19.13
C GLY A 186 -63.43 -0.58 -19.22
N VAL A 187 -63.93 -0.91 -20.41
CA VAL A 187 -65.30 -1.41 -20.60
C VAL A 187 -65.31 -2.90 -20.88
N ASP A 188 -64.47 -3.37 -21.81
CA ASP A 188 -64.50 -4.75 -22.29
C ASP A 188 -63.43 -5.66 -21.68
N GLY A 189 -62.58 -5.15 -20.80
CA GLY A 189 -61.50 -5.93 -20.18
C GLY A 189 -60.36 -6.31 -21.14
N ILE A 190 -60.37 -5.81 -22.38
CA ILE A 190 -59.37 -6.12 -23.41
C ILE A 190 -58.32 -5.00 -23.48
N ILE A 191 -57.06 -5.41 -23.38
CA ILE A 191 -55.89 -4.55 -23.51
C ILE A 191 -55.37 -4.67 -24.93
N ARG A 192 -55.48 -3.59 -25.70
CA ARG A 192 -55.06 -3.57 -27.11
C ARG A 192 -53.66 -3.02 -27.21
N VAL A 193 -52.78 -3.73 -27.89
CA VAL A 193 -51.38 -3.33 -28.04
C VAL A 193 -51.30 -2.21 -29.07
N VAL A 194 -50.68 -1.08 -28.72
CA VAL A 194 -50.45 0.04 -29.64
C VAL A 194 -49.02 -0.02 -30.18
N GLN A 195 -48.06 -0.37 -29.33
CA GLN A 195 -46.65 -0.49 -29.74
C GLN A 195 -46.19 -1.95 -29.68
N PRO A 196 -45.62 -2.52 -30.76
CA PRO A 196 -45.16 -3.89 -30.76
C PRO A 196 -43.85 -4.04 -29.97
N GLY A 197 -43.63 -5.17 -29.33
CA GLY A 197 -42.43 -5.40 -28.54
C GLY A 197 -42.45 -6.64 -27.67
N LEU A 198 -41.37 -6.79 -26.93
CA LEU A 198 -41.24 -7.79 -25.88
C LEU A 198 -41.71 -7.18 -24.56
N TYR A 199 -42.70 -7.80 -23.92
CA TYR A 199 -43.30 -7.29 -22.70
C TYR A 199 -43.20 -8.32 -21.57
N GLN A 200 -42.91 -7.85 -20.36
CA GLN A 200 -43.14 -8.60 -19.14
C GLN A 200 -44.56 -8.30 -18.66
N ALA A 201 -45.39 -9.32 -18.55
CA ALA A 201 -46.73 -9.25 -17.99
C ALA A 201 -46.75 -9.87 -16.59
N ILE A 202 -47.19 -9.11 -15.60
CA ILE A 202 -47.40 -9.56 -14.23
C ILE A 202 -48.85 -9.29 -13.88
N VAL A 203 -49.63 -10.35 -13.63
CA VAL A 203 -51.03 -10.26 -13.25
C VAL A 203 -51.18 -10.81 -11.84
N MET A 204 -51.77 -10.05 -10.95
CA MET A 204 -52.12 -10.47 -9.60
C MET A 204 -53.64 -10.42 -9.47
N VAL A 205 -54.25 -11.56 -9.19
CA VAL A 205 -55.71 -11.68 -9.07
C VAL A 205 -56.06 -12.09 -7.65
N ASN A 206 -56.89 -11.28 -7.01
CA ASN A 206 -57.47 -11.56 -5.71
C ASN A 206 -58.89 -12.11 -5.93
N TYR A 207 -59.18 -13.31 -5.42
CA TYR A 207 -60.44 -14.02 -5.67
C TYR A 207 -60.86 -14.91 -4.49
N GLN A 208 -62.16 -15.19 -4.42
CA GLN A 208 -62.73 -16.11 -3.44
C GLN A 208 -62.90 -17.49 -4.05
N THR A 209 -62.46 -18.52 -3.32
CA THR A 209 -62.60 -19.91 -3.75
C THR A 209 -64.02 -20.41 -3.55
N THR A 210 -64.65 -20.88 -4.63
CA THR A 210 -66.03 -21.38 -4.62
C THR A 210 -66.18 -22.78 -5.21
N ASN A 211 -65.23 -23.22 -6.05
CA ASN A 211 -65.30 -24.48 -6.79
C ASN A 211 -63.92 -25.16 -6.89
N HIS A 212 -63.93 -26.47 -7.14
CA HIS A 212 -62.75 -27.22 -7.55
C HIS A 212 -62.54 -26.96 -9.06
N ASN A 213 -61.34 -26.55 -9.47
CA ASN A 213 -60.94 -26.14 -10.84
C ASN A 213 -61.11 -24.65 -11.16
N MET A 214 -60.79 -23.79 -10.20
CA MET A 214 -60.61 -22.37 -10.50
C MET A 214 -59.34 -22.16 -11.32
N THR A 215 -59.45 -21.33 -12.35
CA THR A 215 -58.33 -20.99 -13.24
C THR A 215 -58.28 -19.50 -13.48
N ILE A 216 -57.05 -18.99 -13.47
CA ILE A 216 -56.73 -17.64 -13.89
C ILE A 216 -55.84 -17.77 -15.11
N ARG A 217 -56.27 -17.19 -16.22
CA ARG A 217 -55.63 -17.35 -17.53
C ARG A 217 -55.27 -15.99 -18.09
N LEU A 218 -54.03 -15.86 -18.55
CA LEU A 218 -53.61 -14.76 -19.41
C LEU A 218 -53.77 -15.20 -20.86
N MET A 219 -54.56 -14.44 -21.62
CA MET A 219 -54.91 -14.75 -22.99
C MET A 219 -54.32 -13.72 -23.94
N LYS A 220 -53.83 -14.19 -25.09
CA LYS A 220 -53.43 -13.39 -26.25
C LYS A 220 -54.37 -13.71 -27.40
N GLY A 221 -55.37 -12.86 -27.63
CA GLY A 221 -56.50 -13.18 -28.49
C GLY A 221 -57.19 -14.47 -28.02
N ALA A 222 -57.18 -15.50 -28.85
CA ALA A 222 -57.72 -16.83 -28.51
C ALA A 222 -56.69 -17.78 -27.87
N GLU A 223 -55.40 -17.45 -27.89
CA GLU A 223 -54.33 -18.28 -27.37
C GLU A 223 -54.18 -18.07 -25.85
N CYS A 224 -54.05 -19.16 -25.09
CA CYS A 224 -53.73 -19.08 -23.67
C CYS A 224 -52.22 -19.03 -23.48
N VAL A 225 -51.70 -17.91 -22.99
CA VAL A 225 -50.27 -17.68 -22.75
C VAL A 225 -49.83 -18.36 -21.45
N GLN A 226 -50.64 -18.24 -20.40
CA GLN A 226 -50.35 -18.83 -19.10
C GLN A 226 -51.64 -19.13 -18.35
N THR A 227 -51.64 -20.24 -17.60
CA THR A 227 -52.72 -20.62 -16.70
C THR A 227 -52.15 -20.83 -15.29
N ALA A 228 -52.84 -20.31 -14.29
CA ALA A 228 -52.63 -20.66 -12.89
C ALA A 228 -53.93 -21.25 -12.34
N TYR A 229 -53.77 -22.21 -11.42
CA TYR A 229 -54.88 -22.87 -10.77
C TYR A 229 -55.10 -22.27 -9.40
N GLY A 230 -56.37 -22.06 -9.07
CA GLY A 230 -56.73 -21.54 -7.77
C GLY A 230 -56.52 -22.56 -6.66
N GLY A 231 -56.18 -22.05 -5.46
CA GLY A 231 -56.02 -22.89 -4.28
C GLY A 231 -57.32 -23.60 -3.88
N TYR A 232 -57.21 -24.72 -3.17
CA TYR A 232 -58.37 -25.40 -2.59
C TYR A 232 -58.89 -24.61 -1.39
N GLY A 233 -60.15 -24.21 -1.41
CA GLY A 233 -60.78 -23.56 -0.27
C GLY A 233 -62.30 -23.50 -0.40
N ASN A 234 -62.99 -23.72 0.73
CA ASN A 234 -64.44 -23.57 0.81
C ASN A 234 -64.78 -22.13 1.22
N GLY A 235 -64.75 -21.19 0.27
CA GLY A 235 -65.04 -19.77 0.51
C GLY A 235 -63.84 -18.93 0.95
N GLY A 236 -62.62 -19.44 0.85
CA GLY A 236 -61.41 -18.74 1.30
C GLY A 236 -60.95 -17.64 0.33
N TYR A 237 -60.41 -16.56 0.89
CA TYR A 237 -59.80 -15.48 0.12
C TYR A 237 -58.39 -15.86 -0.31
N ASN A 238 -58.12 -15.75 -1.61
CA ASN A 238 -56.86 -16.18 -2.21
C ASN A 238 -56.31 -15.10 -3.15
N CYS A 239 -55.00 -15.15 -3.33
CA CYS A 239 -54.27 -14.32 -4.27
C CYS A 239 -53.43 -15.25 -5.16
N THR A 240 -53.40 -14.97 -6.47
CA THR A 240 -52.58 -15.76 -7.40
C THR A 240 -51.96 -14.83 -8.43
N THR A 241 -50.68 -15.09 -8.71
CA THR A 241 -49.88 -14.27 -9.61
C THR A 241 -49.50 -15.06 -10.85
N LEU A 242 -49.73 -14.47 -12.02
CA LEU A 242 -49.18 -14.86 -13.31
C LEU A 242 -48.01 -13.94 -13.65
N SER A 243 -46.94 -14.49 -14.18
CA SER A 243 -45.78 -13.72 -14.63
C SER A 243 -45.18 -14.40 -15.85
N CYS A 244 -45.12 -13.67 -16.96
CA CYS A 244 -44.51 -14.17 -18.19
C CYS A 244 -43.87 -13.04 -19.01
N VAL A 245 -43.01 -13.43 -19.94
CA VAL A 245 -42.49 -12.56 -20.99
C VAL A 245 -43.15 -12.98 -22.30
N VAL A 246 -43.82 -12.04 -22.97
CA VAL A 246 -44.61 -12.30 -24.16
C VAL A 246 -44.26 -11.29 -25.27
N HIS A 247 -44.19 -11.78 -26.50
CA HIS A 247 -44.04 -10.94 -27.69
C HIS A 247 -45.42 -10.50 -28.20
N LEU A 248 -45.63 -9.19 -28.34
CA LEU A 248 -46.89 -8.58 -28.74
C LEU A 248 -46.72 -7.72 -30.00
N GLY A 249 -47.55 -7.94 -31.02
CA GLY A 249 -47.69 -7.13 -32.23
C GLY A 249 -48.79 -6.07 -32.10
N THR A 250 -48.87 -5.16 -33.08
CA THR A 250 -49.82 -4.01 -33.09
C THR A 250 -51.30 -4.39 -33.19
N ALA A 251 -51.61 -5.62 -33.59
CA ALA A 251 -52.99 -6.13 -33.65
C ALA A 251 -53.30 -7.08 -32.48
N ASP A 252 -52.33 -7.38 -31.63
CA ASP A 252 -52.51 -8.32 -30.54
C ASP A 252 -53.37 -7.71 -29.43
N GLN A 253 -54.16 -8.58 -28.79
CA GLN A 253 -55.05 -8.23 -27.70
C GLN A 253 -54.72 -9.12 -26.52
N LEU A 254 -54.56 -8.52 -25.35
CA LEU A 254 -54.42 -9.23 -24.08
C LEU A 254 -55.72 -9.18 -23.30
N SER A 255 -56.03 -10.27 -22.61
CA SER A 255 -57.10 -10.30 -21.65
C SER A 255 -56.81 -11.28 -20.52
N THR A 256 -57.42 -11.06 -19.37
CA THR A 256 -57.29 -11.96 -18.21
C THR A 256 -58.64 -12.58 -17.92
N GLN A 257 -58.68 -13.90 -17.90
CA GLN A 257 -59.88 -14.67 -17.58
C GLN A 257 -59.75 -15.29 -16.19
N CYS A 258 -60.79 -15.16 -15.38
CA CYS A 258 -60.93 -15.70 -14.04
C CYS A 258 -62.35 -16.26 -13.91
N ASN A 259 -62.48 -17.57 -13.66
CA ASN A 259 -63.77 -18.21 -13.42
C ASN A 259 -64.20 -18.17 -11.93
N ALA A 260 -63.47 -17.43 -11.10
CA ALA A 260 -63.78 -17.18 -9.70
C ALA A 260 -64.35 -15.78 -9.51
N ASN A 261 -64.98 -15.52 -8.36
CA ASN A 261 -65.42 -14.17 -8.00
C ASN A 261 -64.21 -13.37 -7.51
N LEU A 262 -63.97 -12.19 -8.10
CA LEU A 262 -62.96 -11.27 -7.59
C LEU A 262 -63.33 -10.79 -6.20
N ILE A 263 -62.31 -10.68 -5.34
CA ILE A 263 -62.39 -10.02 -4.05
C ILE A 263 -61.27 -8.99 -4.00
N ASP A 264 -61.57 -7.79 -3.51
CA ASP A 264 -60.60 -6.69 -3.45
C ASP A 264 -59.99 -6.34 -4.83
N THR A 265 -58.90 -5.59 -4.81
CA THR A 265 -58.25 -5.00 -5.98
C THR A 265 -57.24 -5.95 -6.57
N SER A 266 -57.48 -6.41 -7.79
CA SER A 266 -56.50 -7.12 -8.61
C SER A 266 -55.64 -6.13 -9.40
N CYS A 267 -54.40 -6.49 -9.71
CA CYS A 267 -53.43 -5.61 -10.38
C CYS A 267 -52.83 -6.27 -11.62
N LEU A 268 -52.55 -5.47 -12.63
CA LEU A 268 -51.82 -5.85 -13.82
C LEU A 268 -50.70 -4.85 -14.07
N VAL A 269 -49.50 -5.36 -14.31
CA VAL A 269 -48.34 -4.58 -14.74
C VAL A 269 -47.83 -5.14 -16.06
N LEU A 270 -47.69 -4.26 -17.05
CA LEU A 270 -47.08 -4.56 -18.34
C LEU A 270 -45.87 -3.65 -18.52
N THR A 271 -44.66 -4.22 -18.54
CA THR A 271 -43.42 -3.48 -18.73
C THR A 271 -42.81 -3.86 -20.07
N ARG A 272 -42.56 -2.88 -20.93
CA ARG A 272 -41.85 -3.14 -22.19
C ARG A 272 -40.37 -3.36 -21.91
N LEU A 273 -39.85 -4.52 -22.31
CA LEU A 273 -38.44 -4.88 -22.15
C LEU A 273 -37.60 -4.51 -23.38
N GLY A 274 -38.22 -4.49 -24.57
CA GLY A 274 -37.52 -4.19 -25.82
C GLY A 274 -38.46 -3.96 -27.00
N LYS A 275 -37.93 -3.32 -28.04
CA LYS A 275 -38.61 -3.21 -29.34
C LYS A 275 -38.54 -4.56 -30.05
N SER A 276 -39.61 -4.94 -30.76
CA SER A 276 -39.52 -6.07 -31.68
C SER A 276 -38.50 -5.69 -32.75
N GLY A 277 -37.43 -6.49 -32.91
CA GLY A 277 -36.47 -6.26 -33.97
C GLY A 277 -37.20 -6.21 -35.31
N SER A 278 -37.07 -5.10 -36.03
CA SER A 278 -37.37 -5.08 -37.45
C SER A 278 -36.39 -6.05 -38.10
N SER A 279 -36.85 -7.22 -38.50
CA SER A 279 -36.17 -7.97 -39.54
C SER A 279 -36.24 -7.12 -40.79
N ASN A 280 -35.09 -6.53 -41.14
CA ASN A 280 -34.83 -6.08 -42.51
C ASN A 280 -34.46 -7.30 -43.36
#